data_AF-A0A8D8ZHD2-F1
#
_entry.id   AF-A0A8D8ZHD2-F1
#
_cell.length_a   1.000
_cell.length_b   1.000
_cell.length_c   1.000
_cell.angle_alpha   90.00
_cell.angle_beta   90.00
_cell.angle_gamma   90.00
#
_symmetry.space_group_name_H-M   'P 1'
#
loop_
_entity.id
_entity.type
_entity.pdbx_description
1 polymer ?
#
loop_
_entity_poly.entity_id
_entity_poly.type
_entity_poly.pdbx_seq_one_letter_code
_entity_poly.pdbx_strand_id
1 'polypeptide(L)'
;MELLKGASDDILSVASSTLCNLLLEFSPSKEPMLESGAVDLLCNLTRRCDPALRLNGTWALMNMAFQAEQKIKLQILNSLGTDQIFRLLQDPELEILMKTLGLLRNLLSTKPHIDHIMGLHGAAIMHAVLYVLEGSSDLAVKEQALCILANIGDGDTAKNFLIHNEEVLKKIKDYMTNKNVKVQVAAIFCITNLIWKDEPGSLERQMRLKEFGIDKLLHALIQTSDTFLWEKVKTALAQFSD
;
A
#
# COMPACT_ATOMS: atom_id res chain seq x y z
N MET A 1 -24.31 15.50 -0.57
CA MET A 1 -23.09 16.18 -0.07
C MET A 1 -23.22 17.69 0.07
N GLU A 2 -24.06 18.38 -0.71
CA GLU A 2 -24.23 19.85 -0.61
C GLU A 2 -24.50 20.35 0.81
N LEU A 3 -25.29 19.63 1.61
CA LEU A 3 -25.59 19.99 3.01
C LEU A 3 -24.37 19.95 3.95
N LEU A 4 -23.31 19.23 3.58
CA LEU A 4 -22.07 19.16 4.37
C LEU A 4 -21.03 20.20 3.91
N LYS A 5 -21.24 20.84 2.75
CA LYS A 5 -20.34 21.90 2.28
C LYS A 5 -20.53 23.14 3.17
N GLY A 6 -19.49 23.51 3.91
CA GLY A 6 -19.52 24.67 4.82
C GLY A 6 -20.13 24.41 6.20
N ALA A 7 -20.42 23.14 6.55
CA ALA A 7 -20.83 22.77 7.89
C ALA A 7 -19.70 23.00 8.92
N SER A 8 -20.06 23.17 10.20
CA SER A 8 -19.09 23.28 11.30
C SER A 8 -18.32 21.98 11.49
N ASP A 9 -17.14 22.06 12.11
CA ASP A 9 -16.30 20.88 12.37
C ASP A 9 -17.01 19.83 13.23
N ASP A 10 -17.87 20.24 14.19
CA ASP A 10 -18.68 19.32 14.99
C ASP A 10 -19.65 18.50 14.14
N ILE A 11 -20.36 19.16 13.21
CA ILE A 11 -21.30 18.49 12.30
C ILE A 11 -20.53 17.60 11.32
N LEU A 12 -19.40 18.10 10.78
CA LEU A 12 -18.56 17.34 9.89
C LEU A 12 -17.99 16.09 10.57
N SER A 13 -17.64 16.17 11.85
CA SER A 13 -17.09 15.05 12.60
C SER A 13 -18.09 13.90 12.71
N VAL A 14 -19.32 14.20 13.16
CA VAL A 14 -20.40 13.21 13.29
C VAL A 14 -20.84 12.66 11.93
N ALA A 15 -20.95 13.52 10.92
CA ALA A 15 -21.33 13.09 9.59
C ALA A 15 -20.25 12.20 8.95
N SER A 16 -18.98 12.60 9.04
CA SER A 16 -17.87 11.87 8.44
C SER A 16 -17.53 10.56 9.13
N SER A 17 -17.72 10.44 10.45
CA SER A 17 -17.61 9.16 11.15
C SER A 17 -18.66 8.17 10.66
N THR A 18 -19.87 8.66 10.38
CA THR A 18 -20.95 7.84 9.80
C THR A 18 -20.60 7.42 8.37
N LEU A 19 -20.04 8.33 7.56
CA LEU A 19 -19.58 8.03 6.19
C LEU A 19 -18.53 6.93 6.14
N CYS A 20 -17.64 6.83 7.13
CA CYS A 20 -16.65 5.75 7.20
C CYS A 20 -17.31 4.37 7.14
N ASN A 21 -18.43 4.19 7.84
CA ASN A 21 -19.17 2.92 7.87
C ASN A 21 -20.03 2.72 6.61
N LEU A 22 -20.61 3.81 6.08
CA LEU A 22 -21.45 3.76 4.87
C LEU A 22 -20.65 3.53 3.57
N LEU A 23 -19.32 3.63 3.61
CA LEU A 23 -18.43 3.42 2.45
C LEU A 23 -17.75 2.04 2.42
N LEU A 24 -18.13 1.16 3.34
CA LEU A 24 -17.71 -0.24 3.30
C LEU A 24 -18.26 -0.93 2.03
N GLU A 25 -17.54 -1.95 1.55
CA GLU A 25 -17.80 -2.63 0.27
C GLU A 25 -19.26 -3.07 0.08
N PHE A 26 -19.88 -3.61 1.12
CA PHE A 26 -21.24 -4.17 1.05
C PHE A 26 -22.34 -3.13 1.31
N SER A 27 -21.98 -1.85 1.38
CA SER A 27 -22.96 -0.81 1.62
C SER A 27 -23.67 -0.43 0.32
N PRO A 28 -25.02 -0.56 0.24
CA PRO A 28 -25.78 -0.12 -0.94
C PRO A 28 -25.74 1.41 -1.12
N SER A 29 -25.13 2.14 -0.18
CA SER A 29 -24.95 3.59 -0.27
C SER A 29 -23.67 3.99 -1.01
N LYS A 30 -22.77 3.07 -1.36
CA LYS A 30 -21.46 3.40 -1.93
C LYS A 30 -21.56 4.10 -3.29
N GLU A 31 -22.29 3.54 -4.25
CA GLU A 31 -22.44 4.10 -5.59
C GLU A 31 -23.15 5.45 -5.58
N PRO A 32 -24.32 5.62 -4.92
CA PRO A 32 -24.97 6.93 -4.82
C PRO A 32 -24.07 8.00 -4.20
N MET A 33 -23.20 7.62 -3.27
CA MET A 33 -22.31 8.55 -2.60
C MET A 33 -21.19 9.04 -3.53
N LEU A 34 -20.64 8.17 -4.38
CA LEU A 34 -19.65 8.54 -5.39
C LEU A 34 -20.20 9.60 -6.36
N GLU A 35 -21.43 9.41 -6.83
CA GLU A 35 -22.11 10.33 -7.74
C GLU A 35 -22.41 11.69 -7.09
N SER A 36 -22.52 11.73 -5.76
CA SER A 36 -22.85 12.94 -5.01
C SER A 36 -21.65 13.85 -4.68
N GLY A 37 -20.45 13.58 -5.20
CA GLY A 37 -19.23 14.37 -4.93
C GLY A 37 -18.56 14.02 -3.60
N ALA A 38 -18.72 12.79 -3.12
CA ALA A 38 -18.13 12.34 -1.85
C ALA A 38 -16.60 12.42 -1.85
N VAL A 39 -15.95 12.06 -2.96
CA VAL A 39 -14.48 12.05 -3.05
C VAL A 39 -13.90 13.42 -2.67
N ASP A 40 -14.42 14.51 -3.26
CA ASP A 40 -13.90 15.85 -3.01
C ASP A 40 -14.13 16.32 -1.57
N LEU A 41 -15.30 16.00 -0.99
CA LEU A 41 -15.58 16.26 0.41
C LEU A 41 -14.56 15.55 1.31
N LEU A 42 -14.37 14.24 1.10
CA LEU A 42 -13.46 13.43 1.91
C LEU A 42 -12.00 13.89 1.76
N CYS A 43 -11.56 14.20 0.54
CA CYS A 43 -10.25 14.80 0.29
C CYS A 43 -10.08 16.14 1.03
N ASN A 44 -11.11 16.99 1.09
CA ASN A 44 -11.07 18.22 1.88
C ASN A 44 -10.99 17.96 3.39
N LEU A 45 -11.64 16.93 3.91
CA LEU A 45 -11.51 16.54 5.32
C LEU A 45 -10.08 16.17 5.70
N THR A 46 -9.34 15.50 4.80
CA THR A 46 -7.92 15.17 5.02
C THR A 46 -7.01 16.39 5.21
N ARG A 47 -7.47 17.59 4.85
CA ARG A 47 -6.71 18.85 4.93
C ARG A 47 -7.07 19.68 6.16
N ARG A 48 -8.01 19.23 7.01
CA ARG A 48 -8.45 19.98 8.19
C ARG A 48 -7.39 19.95 9.29
N CYS A 49 -7.39 20.98 10.14
CA CYS A 49 -6.48 21.05 11.29
C CYS A 49 -6.87 20.03 12.38
N ASP A 50 -8.17 19.73 12.50
CA ASP A 50 -8.68 18.72 13.43
C ASP A 50 -8.26 17.30 12.98
N PRO A 51 -7.47 16.56 13.80
CA PRO A 51 -7.09 15.19 13.49
C PRO A 51 -8.27 14.24 13.32
N ALA A 52 -9.37 14.42 14.04
CA ALA A 52 -10.55 13.55 13.91
C ALA A 52 -11.15 13.65 12.50
N LEU A 53 -11.22 14.86 11.94
CA LEU A 53 -11.69 15.06 10.56
C LEU A 53 -10.71 14.49 9.53
N ARG A 54 -9.39 14.64 9.76
CA ARG A 54 -8.39 14.04 8.86
C ARG A 54 -8.46 12.52 8.87
N LEU A 55 -8.61 11.93 10.06
CA LEU A 55 -8.79 10.49 10.24
C LEU A 55 -10.04 10.01 9.51
N ASN A 56 -11.19 10.66 9.74
CA ASN A 56 -12.44 10.28 9.08
C ASN A 56 -12.35 10.40 7.55
N GLY A 57 -11.77 11.48 7.04
CA GLY A 57 -11.54 11.66 5.60
C GLY A 57 -10.67 10.55 5.01
N THR A 58 -9.54 10.27 5.66
CA THR A 58 -8.58 9.25 5.20
C THR A 58 -9.16 7.85 5.27
N TRP A 59 -9.87 7.52 6.37
CA TRP A 59 -10.48 6.22 6.55
C TRP A 59 -11.63 5.97 5.59
N ALA A 60 -12.50 6.96 5.38
CA ALA A 60 -13.57 6.90 4.39
C ALA A 60 -13.02 6.70 2.97
N LEU A 61 -11.94 7.41 2.59
CA LEU A 61 -11.26 7.20 1.31
C LEU A 61 -10.67 5.79 1.20
N MET A 62 -10.04 5.29 2.27
CA MET A 62 -9.50 3.94 2.32
C MET A 62 -10.59 2.89 2.05
N ASN A 63 -11.74 3.00 2.72
CA ASN A 63 -12.88 2.10 2.53
C ASN A 63 -13.46 2.23 1.13
N MET A 64 -13.57 3.47 0.62
CA MET A 64 -14.06 3.75 -0.72
C MET A 64 -13.18 3.12 -1.80
N ALA A 65 -11.85 3.20 -1.67
CA ALA A 65 -10.89 2.63 -2.61
C ALA A 65 -10.88 1.09 -2.63
N PHE A 66 -11.36 0.45 -1.56
CA PHE A 66 -11.41 -1.01 -1.48
C PHE A 66 -12.38 -1.57 -2.52
N GLN A 67 -11.88 -2.49 -3.36
CA GLN A 67 -12.60 -3.09 -4.48
C GLN A 67 -13.30 -2.09 -5.43
N ALA A 68 -12.79 -0.85 -5.50
CA ALA A 68 -13.33 0.16 -6.41
C ALA A 68 -12.82 -0.02 -7.84
N GLU A 69 -13.63 0.45 -8.80
CA GLU A 69 -13.22 0.59 -10.19
C GLU A 69 -12.02 1.54 -10.35
N GLN A 70 -11.22 1.33 -11.39
CA GLN A 70 -10.02 2.15 -11.68
C GLN A 70 -10.34 3.64 -11.71
N LYS A 71 -11.48 4.03 -12.30
CA LYS A 71 -11.91 5.43 -12.42
C LYS A 71 -12.02 6.11 -11.05
N ILE A 72 -12.58 5.41 -10.06
CA ILE A 72 -12.74 5.95 -8.69
C ILE A 72 -11.39 6.09 -8.01
N LYS A 73 -10.51 5.09 -8.15
CA LYS A 73 -9.16 5.14 -7.59
C LYS A 73 -8.34 6.31 -8.15
N LEU A 74 -8.44 6.54 -9.46
CA LEU A 74 -7.83 7.69 -10.13
C LEU A 74 -8.43 9.00 -9.68
N GLN A 75 -9.75 9.07 -9.49
CA GLN A 75 -10.40 10.28 -8.96
C GLN A 75 -9.90 10.61 -7.55
N ILE A 76 -9.76 9.61 -6.68
CA ILE A 76 -9.19 9.78 -5.33
C ILE A 76 -7.76 10.30 -5.41
N LEU A 77 -6.89 9.67 -6.22
CA LEU A 77 -5.49 10.09 -6.39
C LEU A 77 -5.38 11.52 -6.91
N ASN A 78 -6.15 11.87 -7.94
CA ASN A 78 -6.13 13.18 -8.56
C ASN A 78 -6.68 14.28 -7.63
N SER A 79 -7.76 14.00 -6.90
CA SER A 79 -8.38 14.97 -5.98
C SER A 79 -7.55 15.15 -4.71
N LEU A 80 -6.92 14.08 -4.20
CA LEU A 80 -6.06 14.16 -3.02
C LEU A 80 -4.72 14.84 -3.35
N GLY A 81 -4.07 14.41 -4.44
CA GLY A 81 -2.75 14.85 -4.87
C GLY A 81 -1.61 14.18 -4.09
N THR A 82 -0.46 14.02 -4.73
CA THR A 82 0.72 13.37 -4.12
C THR A 82 1.20 14.12 -2.87
N ASP A 83 1.19 15.45 -2.88
CA ASP A 83 1.64 16.26 -1.74
C ASP A 83 0.80 16.03 -0.50
N GLN A 84 -0.52 15.87 -0.66
CA GLN A 84 -1.39 15.56 0.48
C GLN A 84 -1.16 14.14 0.99
N ILE A 85 -0.93 13.17 0.11
CA ILE A 85 -0.57 11.80 0.52
C ILE A 85 0.71 11.83 1.36
N PHE A 86 1.75 12.55 0.91
CA PHE A 86 2.98 12.71 1.66
C PHE A 86 2.75 13.36 3.04
N ARG A 87 1.94 14.42 3.11
CA ARG A 87 1.58 15.05 4.39
C ARG A 87 0.88 14.07 5.35
N LEU A 88 -0.04 13.26 4.85
CA LEU A 88 -0.76 12.27 5.67
C LEU A 88 0.16 11.11 6.13
N LEU A 89 1.15 10.73 5.32
CA LEU A 89 2.17 9.76 5.71
C LEU A 89 3.18 10.32 6.75
N GLN A 90 3.15 11.63 6.97
CA GLN A 90 3.94 12.33 7.99
C GLN A 90 3.07 12.82 9.15
N ASP A 91 1.79 12.44 9.18
CA ASP A 91 0.88 12.88 10.23
C ASP A 91 1.37 12.34 11.58
N PRO A 92 1.42 13.18 12.64
CA PRO A 92 1.82 12.73 13.96
C PRO A 92 0.88 11.67 14.55
N GLU A 93 -0.38 11.64 14.11
CA GLU A 93 -1.34 10.64 14.57
C GLU A 93 -1.14 9.31 13.84
N LEU A 94 -0.69 8.29 14.58
CA LEU A 94 -0.42 6.96 14.04
C LEU A 94 -1.62 6.36 13.31
N GLU A 95 -2.84 6.59 13.79
CA GLU A 95 -4.05 6.08 13.12
C GLU A 95 -4.22 6.67 11.72
N ILE A 96 -3.94 7.96 11.54
CA ILE A 96 -4.03 8.62 10.23
C ILE A 96 -3.01 8.00 9.28
N LEU A 97 -1.74 7.91 9.70
CA LEU A 97 -0.68 7.25 8.95
C LEU A 97 -1.08 5.83 8.52
N MET A 98 -1.61 5.03 9.45
CA MET A 98 -2.05 3.66 9.18
C MET A 98 -3.21 3.60 8.17
N LYS A 99 -4.19 4.51 8.25
CA LYS A 99 -5.26 4.59 7.26
C LYS A 99 -4.76 5.07 5.89
N THR A 100 -3.77 5.95 5.85
CA THR A 100 -3.14 6.39 4.60
C THR A 100 -2.40 5.25 3.90
N LEU A 101 -1.66 4.43 4.66
CA LEU A 101 -1.00 3.23 4.12
C LEU A 101 -2.04 2.20 3.64
N GLY A 102 -3.12 2.02 4.39
CA GLY A 102 -4.25 1.20 3.96
C GLY A 102 -4.90 1.71 2.67
N LEU A 103 -5.04 3.03 2.51
CA LEU A 103 -5.55 3.66 1.29
C LEU A 103 -4.62 3.36 0.11
N LEU A 104 -3.31 3.56 0.24
CA LEU A 104 -2.33 3.25 -0.81
C LEU A 104 -2.38 1.78 -1.23
N ARG A 105 -2.47 0.86 -0.27
CA ARG A 105 -2.62 -0.57 -0.54
C ARG A 105 -3.91 -0.88 -1.30
N ASN A 106 -5.02 -0.23 -0.94
CA ASN A 106 -6.30 -0.41 -1.62
C ASN A 106 -6.31 0.21 -3.02
N LEU A 107 -5.59 1.31 -3.26
CA LEU A 107 -5.42 1.88 -4.59
C LEU A 107 -4.63 0.89 -5.49
N LEU A 108 -3.55 0.31 -4.97
CA LEU A 108 -2.69 -0.66 -5.65
C LEU A 108 -3.16 -2.11 -5.40
N SER A 109 -4.33 -2.51 -5.90
CA SER A 109 -4.93 -3.81 -5.50
C SER A 109 -5.12 -4.86 -6.60
N THR A 110 -5.08 -4.50 -7.89
CA THR A 110 -5.19 -5.44 -9.01
C THR A 110 -4.15 -5.09 -10.05
N LYS A 111 -3.59 -6.07 -10.77
CA LYS A 111 -2.51 -5.82 -11.74
C LYS A 111 -2.77 -4.64 -12.70
N PRO A 112 -3.93 -4.53 -13.38
CA PRO A 112 -4.18 -3.40 -14.29
C PRO A 112 -4.23 -2.05 -13.56
N HIS A 113 -4.74 -2.01 -12.33
CA HIS A 113 -4.78 -0.78 -11.53
C HIS A 113 -3.38 -0.42 -11.03
N ILE A 114 -2.61 -1.42 -10.57
CA ILE A 114 -1.23 -1.27 -10.09
C ILE A 114 -0.37 -0.67 -11.21
N ASP A 115 -0.36 -1.28 -12.39
CA ASP A 115 0.44 -0.82 -13.53
C ASP A 115 0.06 0.59 -13.97
N HIS A 116 -1.25 0.87 -14.09
CA HIS A 116 -1.70 2.17 -14.53
C HIS A 116 -1.35 3.29 -13.53
N ILE A 117 -1.60 3.06 -12.23
CA ILE A 117 -1.29 4.04 -11.17
C ILE A 117 0.23 4.24 -11.05
N MET A 118 1.02 3.17 -11.09
CA MET A 118 2.48 3.27 -11.01
C MET A 118 3.07 3.92 -12.27
N GLY A 119 2.46 3.76 -13.45
CA GLY A 119 2.84 4.48 -14.65
C GLY A 119 2.69 5.99 -14.54
N LEU A 120 1.67 6.47 -13.80
CA LEU A 120 1.39 7.89 -13.62
C LEU A 120 2.12 8.51 -12.41
N HIS A 121 2.22 7.76 -11.31
CA HIS A 121 2.66 8.29 -10.01
C HIS A 121 3.79 7.48 -9.36
N GLY A 122 4.40 6.54 -10.07
CA GLY A 122 5.30 5.54 -9.49
C GLY A 122 6.49 6.14 -8.73
N ALA A 123 7.15 7.17 -9.27
CA ALA A 123 8.27 7.83 -8.58
C ALA A 123 7.85 8.42 -7.22
N ALA A 124 6.71 9.10 -7.17
CA ALA A 124 6.18 9.69 -5.93
C ALA A 124 5.75 8.60 -4.93
N ILE A 125 5.08 7.55 -5.40
CA ILE A 125 4.68 6.42 -4.54
C ILE A 125 5.91 5.71 -3.97
N MET A 126 6.93 5.45 -4.79
CA MET A 126 8.16 4.81 -4.33
C MET A 126 8.89 5.65 -3.27
N HIS A 127 9.01 6.96 -3.50
CA HIS A 127 9.60 7.88 -2.52
C HIS A 127 8.81 7.90 -1.21
N ALA A 128 7.48 7.89 -1.27
CA ALA A 128 6.60 7.82 -0.09
C ALA A 128 6.80 6.53 0.71
N VAL A 129 6.83 5.39 0.04
CA VAL A 129 7.01 4.09 0.70
C VAL A 129 8.40 3.97 1.33
N LEU A 130 9.45 4.42 0.63
CA LEU A 130 10.80 4.46 1.19
C LEU A 130 10.87 5.34 2.43
N TYR A 131 10.34 6.57 2.35
CA TYR A 131 10.28 7.49 3.49
C TYR A 131 9.68 6.83 4.75
N VAL A 132 8.57 6.10 4.59
CA VAL A 132 7.91 5.38 5.69
C VAL A 132 8.78 4.24 6.25
N LEU A 133 9.45 3.47 5.38
CA LEU A 133 10.34 2.38 5.79
C LEU A 133 11.57 2.87 6.58
N GLU A 134 12.00 4.10 6.33
CA GLU A 134 13.15 4.72 7.00
C GLU A 134 12.79 5.47 8.27
N GLY A 135 11.71 6.26 8.25
CA GLY A 135 11.37 7.19 9.33
C GLY A 135 10.68 6.54 10.52
N SER A 136 9.84 5.52 10.29
CA SER A 136 9.10 4.87 11.39
C SER A 136 9.95 3.82 12.10
N SER A 137 9.80 3.69 13.42
CA SER A 137 10.31 2.54 14.18
C SER A 137 9.23 1.46 14.42
N ASP A 138 7.97 1.78 14.16
CA ASP A 138 6.84 0.88 14.36
C ASP A 138 6.82 -0.21 13.28
N LEU A 139 6.84 -1.47 13.73
CA LEU A 139 6.88 -2.63 12.85
C LEU A 139 5.55 -2.86 12.11
N ALA A 140 4.41 -2.47 12.67
CA ALA A 140 3.13 -2.54 11.99
C ALA A 140 3.06 -1.54 10.82
N VAL A 141 3.62 -0.35 11.00
CA VAL A 141 3.77 0.65 9.92
C VAL A 141 4.66 0.10 8.80
N LYS A 142 5.80 -0.49 9.16
CA LYS A 142 6.73 -1.11 8.20
C LYS A 142 6.12 -2.29 7.46
N GLU A 143 5.34 -3.12 8.16
CA GLU A 143 4.58 -4.21 7.55
C GLU A 143 3.65 -3.68 6.46
N GLN A 144 2.90 -2.60 6.72
CA GLN A 144 2.03 -2.01 5.71
C GLN A 144 2.81 -1.47 4.50
N ALA A 145 3.93 -0.80 4.72
CA ALA A 145 4.80 -0.31 3.65
C ALA A 145 5.36 -1.46 2.79
N LEU A 146 5.78 -2.56 3.40
CA LEU A 146 6.20 -3.78 2.69
C LEU A 146 5.05 -4.41 1.91
N CYS A 147 3.83 -4.46 2.45
CA CYS A 147 2.67 -4.93 1.70
C CYS A 147 2.37 -4.07 0.46
N ILE A 148 2.60 -2.75 0.52
CA ILE A 148 2.49 -1.87 -0.65
C ILE A 148 3.54 -2.24 -1.69
N LEU A 149 4.81 -2.47 -1.29
CA LEU A 149 5.84 -2.96 -2.21
C LEU A 149 5.47 -4.33 -2.81
N ALA A 150 4.89 -5.24 -2.03
CA ALA A 150 4.45 -6.53 -2.54
C ALA A 150 3.37 -6.38 -3.62
N ASN A 151 2.39 -5.49 -3.42
CA ASN A 151 1.38 -5.17 -4.42
C ASN A 151 2.01 -4.57 -5.69
N ILE A 152 2.99 -3.66 -5.56
CA ILE A 152 3.73 -3.12 -6.70
C ILE A 152 4.46 -4.25 -7.46
N GLY A 153 5.03 -5.21 -6.73
CA GLY A 153 5.70 -6.39 -7.29
C GLY A 153 4.78 -7.34 -8.06
N ASP A 154 3.47 -7.29 -7.81
CA ASP A 154 2.46 -8.08 -8.53
C ASP A 154 2.15 -7.50 -9.92
N GLY A 155 2.23 -6.18 -10.11
CA GLY A 155 1.95 -5.53 -11.41
C GLY A 155 3.02 -5.83 -12.47
N ASP A 156 2.62 -6.00 -13.73
CA ASP A 156 3.47 -6.55 -14.78
C ASP A 156 4.66 -5.62 -15.13
N THR A 157 4.39 -4.32 -15.22
CA THR A 157 5.41 -3.27 -15.44
C THR A 157 5.81 -2.58 -14.15
N ALA A 158 4.92 -2.51 -13.16
CA ALA A 158 5.13 -1.85 -11.89
C ALA A 158 6.29 -2.47 -11.09
N LYS A 159 6.51 -3.79 -11.21
CA LYS A 159 7.65 -4.46 -10.58
C LYS A 159 9.01 -3.91 -11.02
N ASN A 160 9.09 -3.22 -12.15
CA ASN A 160 10.32 -2.55 -12.60
C ASN A 160 10.76 -1.43 -11.65
N PHE A 161 9.84 -0.78 -10.93
CA PHE A 161 10.17 0.21 -9.90
C PHE A 161 10.91 -0.41 -8.70
N LEU A 162 10.78 -1.72 -8.48
CA LEU A 162 11.42 -2.43 -7.39
C LEU A 162 12.76 -3.03 -7.83
N ILE A 163 12.76 -3.80 -8.91
CA ILE A 163 13.96 -4.58 -9.32
C ILE A 163 15.13 -3.69 -9.74
N HIS A 164 14.87 -2.48 -10.26
CA HIS A 164 15.90 -1.53 -10.66
C HIS A 164 16.29 -0.55 -9.52
N ASN A 165 15.67 -0.67 -8.35
CA ASN A 165 15.95 0.20 -7.21
C ASN A 165 16.73 -0.56 -6.13
N GLU A 166 18.06 -0.37 -6.12
CA GLU A 166 18.96 -1.07 -5.18
C GLU A 166 18.66 -0.76 -3.72
N GLU A 167 18.24 0.48 -3.41
CA GLU A 167 17.88 0.88 -2.06
C GLU A 167 16.68 0.07 -1.56
N VAL A 168 15.64 -0.03 -2.39
CA VAL A 168 14.44 -0.83 -2.09
C VAL A 168 14.79 -2.30 -1.91
N LEU A 169 15.59 -2.88 -2.82
CA LEU A 169 16.01 -4.29 -2.71
C LEU A 169 16.81 -4.54 -1.43
N LYS A 170 17.70 -3.61 -1.05
CA LYS A 170 18.44 -3.68 0.21
C LYS A 170 17.50 -3.65 1.41
N LYS A 171 16.52 -2.74 1.45
CA LYS A 171 15.53 -2.68 2.54
C LYS A 171 14.73 -3.98 2.63
N ILE A 172 14.23 -4.50 1.51
CA ILE A 172 13.48 -5.77 1.47
C ILE A 172 14.36 -6.90 2.05
N LYS A 173 15.62 -7.00 1.61
CA LYS A 173 16.57 -7.99 2.12
C LYS A 173 16.81 -7.85 3.63
N ASP A 174 16.98 -6.64 4.14
CA ASP A 174 17.16 -6.39 5.56
C ASP A 174 15.93 -6.89 6.35
N TYR A 175 14.72 -6.61 5.87
CA TYR A 175 13.48 -7.07 6.51
C TYR A 175 13.26 -8.58 6.45
N MET A 176 13.79 -9.29 5.44
CA MET A 176 13.78 -10.77 5.41
C MET A 176 14.56 -11.41 6.57
N THR A 177 15.45 -10.67 7.22
CA THR A 177 16.22 -11.15 8.40
C THR A 177 15.75 -10.55 9.72
N ASN A 178 14.64 -9.80 9.69
CA ASN A 178 14.11 -9.17 10.88
C ASN A 178 13.62 -10.21 11.91
N LYS A 179 13.74 -9.91 13.20
CA LYS A 179 13.27 -10.77 14.29
C LYS A 179 11.75 -10.92 14.32
N ASN A 180 11.02 -9.95 13.78
CA ASN A 180 9.57 -9.98 13.74
C ASN A 180 9.09 -10.70 12.47
N VAL A 181 8.42 -11.83 12.67
CA VAL A 181 7.95 -12.71 11.58
C VAL A 181 7.01 -12.00 10.61
N LYS A 182 6.18 -11.04 11.05
CA LYS A 182 5.21 -10.37 10.17
C LYS A 182 5.89 -9.54 9.08
N VAL A 183 6.86 -8.71 9.46
CA VAL A 183 7.64 -7.93 8.47
C VAL A 183 8.54 -8.84 7.63
N GLN A 184 9.02 -9.94 8.21
CA GLN A 184 9.77 -10.98 7.50
C GLN A 184 8.94 -11.59 6.36
N VAL A 185 7.72 -12.02 6.67
CA VAL A 185 6.77 -12.57 5.70
C VAL A 185 6.41 -11.54 4.64
N ALA A 186 6.15 -10.28 5.02
CA ALA A 186 5.83 -9.23 4.06
C ALA A 186 7.00 -8.99 3.08
N ALA A 187 8.24 -8.99 3.56
CA ALA A 187 9.43 -8.87 2.72
C ALA A 187 9.62 -10.08 1.78
N ILE A 188 9.42 -11.30 2.29
CA ILE A 188 9.47 -12.51 1.45
C ILE A 188 8.37 -12.50 0.40
N PHE A 189 7.18 -12.00 0.73
CA PHE A 189 6.08 -11.87 -0.22
C PHE A 189 6.42 -10.89 -1.36
N CYS A 190 7.12 -9.79 -1.06
CA CYS A 190 7.68 -8.91 -2.11
C CYS A 190 8.61 -9.70 -3.05
N ILE A 191 9.54 -10.47 -2.49
CA ILE A 191 10.47 -11.29 -3.28
C ILE A 191 9.71 -12.29 -4.15
N THR A 192 8.75 -13.03 -3.58
CA THR A 192 7.94 -14.03 -4.30
C THR A 192 7.26 -13.42 -5.54
N ASN A 193 6.66 -12.23 -5.41
CA ASN A 193 6.01 -11.56 -6.54
C ASN A 193 7.01 -11.09 -7.62
N LEU A 194 8.25 -10.80 -7.26
CA LEU A 194 9.30 -10.44 -8.22
C LEU A 194 9.83 -11.64 -9.00
N ILE A 195 9.90 -12.81 -8.37
CA ILE A 195 10.52 -14.02 -8.97
C ILE A 195 9.52 -14.98 -9.61
N TRP A 196 8.22 -14.66 -9.60
CA TRP A 196 7.18 -15.56 -10.11
C TRP A 196 7.52 -16.04 -11.53
N LYS A 197 7.77 -17.34 -11.68
CA LYS A 197 8.42 -17.89 -12.89
C LYS A 197 7.56 -17.82 -14.14
N ASP A 198 6.25 -17.87 -13.97
CA ASP A 198 5.27 -17.90 -15.08
C ASP A 198 5.05 -16.52 -15.71
N GLU A 199 5.74 -15.48 -15.23
CA GLU A 199 5.62 -14.13 -15.77
C GLU A 199 6.77 -13.76 -16.73
N PRO A 200 6.51 -12.95 -17.77
CA PRO A 200 7.55 -12.44 -18.66
C PRO A 200 8.68 -11.75 -17.90
N GLY A 201 9.92 -11.99 -18.31
CA GLY A 201 11.13 -11.41 -17.69
C GLY A 201 11.51 -12.00 -16.31
N SER A 202 10.86 -13.10 -15.88
CA SER A 202 11.14 -13.73 -14.59
C SER A 202 12.60 -14.15 -14.42
N LEU A 203 13.22 -14.73 -15.45
CA LEU A 203 14.63 -15.16 -15.42
C LEU A 203 15.59 -14.02 -15.12
N GLU A 204 15.41 -12.85 -15.74
CA GLU A 204 16.23 -11.67 -15.51
C GLU A 204 16.09 -11.17 -14.06
N ARG A 205 14.85 -11.07 -13.56
CA ARG A 205 14.59 -10.68 -12.17
C ARG A 205 15.18 -11.68 -11.18
N GLN A 206 15.08 -12.98 -11.45
CA GLN A 206 15.66 -14.03 -10.62
C GLN A 206 17.19 -13.96 -10.60
N MET A 207 17.85 -13.77 -11.74
CA MET A 207 19.30 -13.59 -11.82
C MET A 207 19.74 -12.38 -10.99
N ARG A 208 19.06 -11.24 -11.14
CA ARG A 208 19.34 -10.03 -10.37
C ARG A 208 19.20 -10.23 -8.86
N LEU A 209 18.18 -10.96 -8.42
CA LEU A 209 17.97 -11.26 -7.00
C LEU A 209 18.98 -12.29 -6.47
N LYS A 210 19.46 -13.23 -7.31
CA LYS A 210 20.60 -14.12 -7.00
C LYS A 210 21.89 -13.32 -6.80
N GLU A 211 22.18 -12.32 -7.63
CA GLU A 211 23.33 -11.41 -7.44
C GLU A 211 23.26 -10.64 -6.12
N PHE A 212 22.05 -10.23 -5.72
CA PHE A 212 21.79 -9.62 -4.42
C PHE A 212 21.88 -10.61 -3.24
N GLY A 213 22.03 -11.91 -3.50
CA GLY A 213 22.13 -12.97 -2.50
C GLY A 213 20.80 -13.33 -1.83
N ILE A 214 19.67 -13.03 -2.47
CA ILE A 214 18.33 -13.34 -1.96
C ILE A 214 18.08 -14.86 -1.96
N ASP A 215 18.58 -15.57 -2.97
CA ASP A 215 18.48 -17.02 -3.08
C ASP A 215 19.14 -17.72 -1.89
N LYS A 216 20.38 -17.34 -1.54
CA LYS A 216 21.12 -17.90 -0.40
C LYS A 216 20.41 -17.60 0.92
N LEU A 217 19.83 -16.40 1.03
CA LEU A 217 19.08 -16.01 2.21
C LEU A 217 17.81 -16.84 2.38
N LEU A 218 17.05 -17.09 1.31
CA LEU A 218 15.88 -17.97 1.36
C LEU A 218 16.26 -19.40 1.78
N HIS A 219 17.36 -19.94 1.26
CA HIS A 219 17.86 -21.25 1.67
C HIS A 219 18.28 -21.29 3.16
N ALA A 220 18.78 -20.19 3.71
CA ALA A 220 19.06 -20.10 5.15
C ALA A 220 17.76 -20.04 5.97
N LEU A 221 16.76 -19.28 5.51
CA LEU A 221 15.48 -19.08 6.20
C LEU A 221 14.58 -20.32 6.22
N ILE A 222 14.78 -21.30 5.32
CA ILE A 222 13.99 -22.54 5.29
C ILE A 222 14.17 -23.37 6.57
N GLN A 223 15.20 -23.10 7.37
CA GLN A 223 15.46 -23.75 8.66
C GLN A 223 14.67 -23.14 9.81
N THR A 224 13.81 -22.14 9.55
CA THR A 224 12.97 -21.53 10.59
C THR A 224 12.03 -22.55 11.24
N SER A 225 11.82 -22.38 12.55
CA SER A 225 10.83 -23.15 13.32
C SER A 225 9.41 -22.58 13.21
N ASP A 226 9.26 -21.35 12.69
CA ASP A 226 7.96 -20.74 12.45
C ASP A 226 7.31 -21.32 11.20
N THR A 227 6.19 -22.03 11.37
CA THR A 227 5.53 -22.77 10.28
C THR A 227 4.99 -21.85 9.19
N PHE A 228 4.46 -20.68 9.56
CA PHE A 228 3.92 -19.74 8.59
C PHE A 228 5.02 -19.11 7.75
N LEU A 229 6.12 -18.68 8.37
CA LEU A 229 7.30 -18.19 7.67
C LEU A 229 7.89 -19.27 6.76
N TRP A 230 8.01 -20.50 7.27
CA TRP A 230 8.52 -21.64 6.51
C TRP A 230 7.73 -21.86 5.22
N GLU A 231 6.39 -21.84 5.29
CA GLU A 231 5.53 -21.98 4.11
C GLU A 231 5.83 -20.89 3.08
N LYS A 232 5.97 -19.64 3.51
CA LYS A 232 6.26 -18.51 2.60
C LYS A 232 7.65 -18.63 1.95
N VAL A 233 8.67 -19.02 2.72
CA VAL A 233 10.02 -19.26 2.20
C VAL A 233 10.00 -20.42 1.18
N LYS A 234 9.31 -21.51 1.51
CA LYS A 234 9.15 -22.66 0.61
C LYS A 234 8.47 -22.26 -0.71
N THR A 235 7.40 -21.46 -0.64
CA THR A 235 6.73 -20.95 -1.84
C THR A 235 7.69 -20.11 -2.68
N ALA A 236 8.47 -19.21 -2.07
CA ALA A 236 9.44 -18.37 -2.79
C ALA A 236 10.52 -19.23 -3.48
N LEU A 237 11.10 -20.22 -2.77
CA LEU A 237 12.11 -21.11 -3.34
C LEU A 237 11.59 -21.91 -4.55
N ALA A 238 10.33 -22.35 -4.50
CA ALA A 238 9.70 -23.08 -5.61
C ALA A 238 9.45 -22.24 -6.89
N GLN A 239 9.60 -20.91 -6.79
CA GLN A 239 9.49 -20.00 -7.93
C GLN A 239 10.81 -19.82 -8.67
N PHE A 240 11.97 -20.11 -8.08
CA PHE A 240 13.22 -20.05 -8.85
C PHE A 240 13.21 -21.14 -9.93
N SER A 241 13.57 -20.74 -11.14
CA SER A 241 13.85 -21.67 -12.23
C SER A 241 15.18 -22.38 -11.96
N ASP A 242 15.23 -23.65 -12.34
CA ASP A 242 16.44 -24.48 -12.34
C ASP A 242 17.56 -23.88 -13.22
#